data_AF-A0A3V8SCW6-F1
#
_entry.id   AF-A0A3V8SCW6-F1
#
_cell.length_a   1.000
_cell.length_b   1.000
_cell.length_c   1.000
_cell.angle_alpha   90.00
_cell.angle_beta   90.00
_cell.angle_gamma   90.00
#
_symmetry.space_group_name_H-M   'P 1'
#
loop_
_entity.id
_entity.type
_entity.pdbx_description
1 polymer ?
#
loop_
_entity_poly.entity_id
_entity_poly.type
_entity_poly.pdbx_seq_one_letter_code
_entity_poly.pdbx_strand_id
1 'polypeptide(L)' 'MLEDLPESGYAVIRCYDHCVVARFGSIPDSGRALMYRRGDEISFVPLHPDDIVGTPTLFTQMLEKAGYRITRCFDTLQM' A
#
# COMPACT_ATOMS: atom_id res chain seq x y z
N MET A 1 24.54 -16.11 -8.29
CA MET A 1 23.77 -15.21 -7.40
C MET A 1 22.41 -14.77 -7.98
N LEU A 2 22.09 -15.09 -9.25
CA LEU A 2 20.78 -14.83 -9.87
C LEU A 2 20.03 -16.12 -10.26
N GLU A 3 20.57 -17.29 -9.91
CA GLU A 3 20.17 -18.60 -10.46
C GLU A 3 18.84 -19.14 -9.91
N ASP A 4 18.29 -18.55 -8.84
CA ASP A 4 17.03 -18.96 -8.20
C ASP A 4 15.86 -17.96 -8.40
N LEU A 5 16.05 -16.98 -9.28
CA LEU A 5 14.97 -16.08 -9.70
C LEU A 5 14.14 -16.78 -10.79
N PRO A 6 12.80 -16.71 -10.72
CA PRO A 6 11.96 -17.34 -11.74
C PRO A 6 12.25 -16.70 -13.10
N GLU A 7 12.18 -17.49 -14.19
CA GLU A 7 12.37 -16.99 -15.56
C GLU A 7 11.39 -15.87 -15.93
N SER A 8 10.25 -15.78 -15.24
CA SER A 8 9.25 -14.72 -15.38
C SER A 8 8.54 -14.41 -14.05
N GLY A 9 7.88 -13.26 -13.96
CA GLY A 9 7.16 -12.82 -12.77
C GLY A 9 7.95 -11.80 -11.93
N TYR A 10 7.68 -11.78 -10.62
CA TYR A 10 8.23 -10.78 -9.70
C TYR A 10 8.80 -11.44 -8.45
N ALA A 11 9.84 -10.83 -7.87
CA ALA A 11 10.42 -11.23 -6.59
C ALA A 11 10.59 -10.01 -5.68
N VAL A 12 10.35 -10.19 -4.39
CA VAL A 12 10.68 -9.20 -3.37
C VAL A 12 12.02 -9.60 -2.75
N ILE A 13 13.01 -8.73 -2.86
CA ILE A 13 14.38 -8.98 -2.41
C ILE A 13 14.66 -8.07 -1.22
N ARG A 14 15.13 -8.65 -0.12
CA ARG A 14 15.59 -7.88 1.04
C ARG A 14 16.98 -7.32 0.75
N CYS A 15 17.15 -6.00 0.83
CA CYS A 15 18.42 -5.36 0.44
C CYS A 15 19.61 -5.71 1.34
N TYR A 16 19.39 -6.05 2.62
CA TYR A 16 20.47 -6.29 3.58
C TYR A 16 21.32 -7.52 3.26
N ASP A 17 20.67 -8.62 2.87
CA ASP A 17 21.28 -9.94 2.64
C ASP A 17 21.01 -10.47 1.22
N HIS A 18 20.34 -9.67 0.38
CA HIS A 18 19.89 -10.03 -0.96
C HIS A 18 19.02 -11.30 -1.01
N CYS A 19 18.38 -11.67 0.10
CA CYS A 19 17.51 -12.84 0.17
C CYS A 19 16.16 -12.57 -0.53
N VAL A 20 15.70 -13.53 -1.33
CA VAL A 20 14.36 -13.53 -1.92
C VAL A 20 13.34 -13.87 -0.84
N VAL A 21 12.55 -12.90 -0.41
CA VAL A 21 11.57 -13.08 0.67
C VAL A 21 10.17 -13.46 0.17
N ALA A 22 9.88 -13.23 -1.11
CA ALA A 22 8.64 -13.68 -1.75
C ALA A 22 8.80 -13.75 -3.27
N ARG A 23 8.00 -14.61 -3.92
CA ARG A 23 7.92 -14.78 -5.37
C ARG A 23 6.45 -14.69 -5.81
N PHE A 24 6.19 -14.02 -6.94
CA PHE A 24 4.86 -13.83 -7.50
C PHE A 24 4.86 -14.15 -8.98
N GLY A 25 3.87 -14.92 -9.45
CA GLY A 25 3.65 -15.11 -10.89
C GLY A 25 3.16 -13.83 -11.57
N SER A 26 2.41 -13.00 -10.86
CA SER A 26 1.94 -11.68 -11.30
C SER A 26 1.73 -10.75 -10.10
N ILE A 27 1.93 -9.45 -10.32
CA ILE A 27 1.53 -8.41 -9.38
C ILE A 27 0.25 -7.75 -9.95
N PRO A 28 -0.85 -7.68 -9.19
CA PRO A 28 -2.04 -6.99 -9.65
C PRO A 28 -1.76 -5.51 -9.89
N ASP A 29 -2.14 -4.99 -11.05
CA ASP A 29 -2.01 -3.58 -11.45
C ASP A 29 -3.04 -2.68 -10.71
N SER A 30 -2.98 -2.76 -9.39
CA SER A 30 -3.92 -2.11 -8.46
C SER A 30 -3.39 -0.77 -7.95
N GLY A 31 -2.13 -0.44 -8.28
CA GLY A 31 -1.38 0.72 -7.78
C GLY A 31 -1.05 0.66 -6.28
N ARG A 32 -2.01 0.21 -5.45
CA ARG A 32 -1.90 0.06 -4.00
C ARG A 32 -2.16 -1.38 -3.59
N ALA A 33 -1.33 -1.94 -2.73
CA ALA A 33 -1.52 -3.26 -2.14
C ALA A 33 -1.16 -3.25 -0.65
N LEU A 34 -1.84 -4.09 0.13
CA LEU A 34 -1.51 -4.39 1.51
C LEU A 34 -0.59 -5.60 1.54
N MET A 35 0.56 -5.45 2.19
CA MET A 35 1.47 -6.55 2.49
C MET A 35 1.27 -6.96 3.95
N TYR A 36 0.96 -8.23 4.18
CA TYR A 36 0.88 -8.81 5.51
C TYR A 36 1.99 -9.83 5.70
N ARG A 37 2.64 -9.80 6.87
CA ARG A 37 3.67 -10.77 7.24
C ARG A 37 3.26 -11.50 8.51
N ARG A 38 3.27 -12.84 8.46
CA ARG A 38 3.07 -13.73 9.60
C ARG A 38 4.25 -14.70 9.72
N GLY A 39 5.19 -14.40 10.63
CA GLY A 39 6.43 -15.16 10.73
C GLY A 39 7.25 -15.02 9.45
N ASP A 40 7.41 -16.13 8.71
CA ASP A 40 8.09 -16.17 7.41
C ASP A 40 7.15 -16.16 6.20
N GLU A 41 5.84 -16.21 6.43
CA GLU A 41 4.84 -16.10 5.37
C GLU A 41 4.54 -14.64 5.06
N ILE A 42 4.46 -14.32 3.77
CA ILE A 42 4.11 -12.99 3.26
C ILE A 42 2.95 -13.13 2.30
N SER A 43 1.88 -12.35 2.52
CA SER A 43 0.71 -12.28 1.64
C SER A 43 0.55 -10.86 1.10
N PHE A 44 0.11 -10.75 -0.14
CA PHE A 44 -0.21 -9.47 -0.79
C PHE A 44 -1.67 -9.44 -1.18
N VAL A 45 -2.35 -8.35 -0.84
CA VAL A 45 -3.76 -8.12 -1.17
C VAL A 45 -3.87 -6.79 -1.91
N PRO A 46 -4.33 -6.74 -3.17
CA PRO A 46 -4.57 -5.48 -3.86
C PRO A 46 -5.66 -4.69 -3.13
N LEU A 47 -5.47 -3.39 -2.97
CA LEU A 47 -6.47 -2.50 -2.36
C LEU A 47 -7.42 -1.96 -3.42
N HIS A 48 -8.72 -1.92 -3.10
CA HIS A 48 -9.70 -1.23 -3.92
C HIS A 48 -9.41 0.28 -3.94
N PRO A 49 -9.75 1.02 -5.00
CA PRO A 49 -9.65 2.49 -5.03
C PRO A 49 -10.38 3.19 -3.86
N ASP A 50 -11.40 2.53 -3.30
CA ASP A 50 -12.17 3.04 -2.17
C ASP A 50 -11.66 2.63 -0.81
N ASP A 51 -10.73 1.68 -0.74
CA ASP A 51 -10.10 1.31 0.53
C ASP A 51 -9.26 2.48 1.04
N ILE A 52 -9.43 2.79 2.32
CA ILE A 52 -8.65 3.82 3.02
C ILE A 52 -7.73 3.13 4.00
N VAL A 53 -6.42 3.34 3.84
CA VAL A 53 -5.44 2.89 4.83
C VAL A 53 -5.48 3.84 6.02
N GLY A 54 -5.79 3.30 7.19
CA GLY A 54 -5.87 4.06 8.43
C GLY A 54 -4.56 4.81 8.73
N THR A 55 -4.63 6.13 8.68
CA THR A 55 -3.56 7.07 9.02
C THR A 55 -4.15 8.12 9.97
N PRO A 56 -3.34 8.98 10.63
CA PRO A 56 -3.89 10.09 11.42
C PRO A 56 -4.83 11.02 10.63
N THR A 57 -4.74 11.01 9.29
CA THR A 57 -5.63 11.75 8.39
C THR A 57 -6.88 10.97 7.97
N LEU A 58 -7.14 9.78 8.53
CA LEU A 58 -8.27 8.92 8.15
C LEU A 58 -9.61 9.66 8.19
N PHE A 59 -9.89 10.36 9.29
CA PHE A 59 -11.15 11.10 9.42
C PHE A 59 -11.28 12.22 8.38
N THR A 60 -10.19 12.92 8.08
CA THR A 60 -10.14 13.92 7.01
C THR A 60 -10.47 13.29 5.65
N GLN A 61 -9.83 12.17 5.32
CA GLN A 61 -10.04 11.44 4.06
C GLN A 61 -11.47 10.90 3.93
N MET A 62 -12.05 10.42 5.03
CA MET A 62 -13.44 9.95 5.07
C MET A 62 -14.42 11.10 4.80
N LEU A 63 -14.21 12.26 5.41
CA LEU A 63 -15.04 13.44 5.20
C LEU A 63 -14.94 13.95 3.77
N GLU A 64 -13.73 14.02 3.20
CA GLU A 64 -13.53 14.40 1.79
C GLU A 64 -14.25 13.45 0.83
N LYS A 65 -14.16 12.13 1.05
CA LYS A 65 -14.89 11.13 0.25
C LYS A 65 -16.41 11.25 0.39
N ALA A 66 -16.91 11.69 1.54
CA ALA A 66 -18.33 11.99 1.75
C ALA A 66 -18.76 13.33 1.14
N GLY A 67 -17.86 14.06 0.46
CA GLY A 67 -18.14 15.32 -0.23
C GLY A 67 -17.97 16.56 0.64
N TYR A 68 -17.45 16.43 1.86
CA TYR A 68 -17.16 17.59 2.71
C TYR A 68 -15.86 18.27 2.28
N ARG A 69 -15.86 19.60 2.31
CA ARG A 69 -14.64 20.39 2.13
C ARG A 69 -14.02 20.71 3.49
N ILE A 70 -12.81 20.23 3.72
CA ILE A 70 -12.07 20.50 4.95
C ILE A 70 -11.47 21.90 4.89
N THR A 71 -11.84 22.76 5.83
CA THR A 71 -11.28 24.11 5.97
C THR A 71 -10.39 24.18 7.21
N ARG A 72 -9.30 24.96 7.14
CA ARG A 72 -8.51 25.27 8.34
C ARG A 72 -9.29 26.27 9.19
N CYS A 73 -9.06 26.25 10.50
CA CYS A 73 -9.76 27.15 11.43
C CYS A 73 -9.59 28.64 11.08
N PHE A 74 -8.49 29.00 10.42
CA PHE A 74 -8.24 30.39 9.98
C PHE A 74 -8.94 30.76 8.67
N ASP A 75 -9.38 29.79 7.86
CA ASP A 75 -10.06 30.06 6.58
C ASP A 75 -11.48 30.62 6.80
N THR A 76 -12.06 30.34 7.97
CA THR A 76 -13.39 30.79 8.40
C THR A 76 -13.40 32.17 9.09
N LEU A 77 -12.22 32.76 9.35
CA LEU A 77 -12.08 34.06 10.02
C LEU A 77 -11.87 35.23 9.03
N GLN A 78 -12.16 35.02 7.75
CA GLN A 78 -12.05 36.04 6.69
C GLN A 78 -13.42 36.37 6.05
N MET A 79 -14.53 36.03 6.72
CA MET A 79 -15.87 36.55 6.39
C MET A 79 -16.22 37.77 7.22
#